data_AF-A0A447UQE9-F1
#
_entry.id   AF-A0A447UQE9-F1
#
_cell.length_a   1.000
_cell.length_b   1.000
_cell.length_c   1.000
_cell.angle_alpha   90.00
_cell.angle_beta   90.00
_cell.angle_gamma   90.00
#
_symmetry.space_group_name_H-M   'P 1'
#
loop_
_entity.id
_entity.type
_entity.pdbx_description
1 polymer ?
#
loop_
_entity_poly.entity_id
_entity_poly.type
_entity_poly.pdbx_seq_one_letter_code
_entity_poly.pdbx_strand_id
1 'polypeptide(L)'
;MFPWTSDDGFSVKDYRHIAPELGQWSDIAALAGDFNLMFDFVINHISQQSRWFQGYLHGEPRYQHYFISADPDDDYHLVTRPRALPCLRHSSVKRGKPYISGRHSAPIRSI
;
A
#
# COMPACT_ATOMS: atom_id res chain seq x y z
N MET A 1 8.36 -11.80 6.67
CA MET A 1 7.64 -10.50 6.73
C MET A 1 8.36 -9.50 5.83
N PHE A 2 7.63 -8.70 5.08
CA PHE A 2 8.19 -7.69 4.17
C PHE A 2 8.68 -6.44 4.93
N PRO A 3 9.59 -5.62 4.37
CA PRO A 3 9.87 -4.29 4.90
C PRO A 3 8.58 -3.46 4.94
N TRP A 4 8.33 -2.76 6.06
CA TRP A 4 7.08 -2.02 6.31
C TRP A 4 7.35 -0.67 6.98
N THR A 5 6.32 0.18 7.11
CA THR A 5 6.46 1.52 7.75
C THR A 5 5.59 1.76 8.98
N SER A 6 4.41 1.16 9.03
CA SER A 6 3.42 1.33 10.10
C SER A 6 2.43 0.16 10.08
N ASP A 7 1.48 0.15 11.03
CA ASP A 7 0.38 -0.83 11.07
C ASP A 7 0.91 -2.26 11.26
N ASP A 8 1.90 -2.43 12.13
CA ASP A 8 2.47 -3.72 12.57
C ASP A 8 2.74 -4.74 11.44
N GLY A 9 3.26 -4.26 10.31
CA GLY A 9 3.58 -5.08 9.14
C GLY A 9 2.62 -4.95 7.96
N PHE A 10 1.45 -4.33 8.14
CA PHE A 10 0.44 -4.22 7.08
C PHE A 10 0.67 -3.02 6.14
N SER A 11 1.46 -2.02 6.52
CA SER A 11 1.91 -0.98 5.60
C SER A 11 3.20 -1.38 4.89
N VAL A 12 3.10 -2.34 3.95
CA VAL A 12 4.24 -2.95 3.24
C VAL A 12 4.92 -1.97 2.29
N LYS A 13 6.26 -1.92 2.26
CA LYS A 13 7.05 -1.08 1.34
C LYS A 13 7.44 -1.81 0.06
N ASP A 14 7.81 -3.09 0.19
CA ASP A 14 8.32 -3.89 -0.93
C ASP A 14 8.06 -5.38 -0.72
N TYR A 15 7.19 -5.96 -1.54
CA TYR A 15 6.89 -7.39 -1.51
C TYR A 15 8.01 -8.28 -2.05
N ARG A 16 9.07 -7.71 -2.64
CA ARG A 16 10.17 -8.48 -3.24
C ARG A 16 11.33 -8.73 -2.28
N HIS A 17 11.32 -8.12 -1.11
CA HIS A 17 12.37 -8.25 -0.11
C HIS A 17 11.79 -8.78 1.19
N ILE A 18 12.59 -9.55 1.92
CA ILE A 18 12.34 -9.85 3.33
C ILE A 18 12.90 -8.69 4.15
N ALA A 19 12.23 -8.34 5.24
CA ALA A 19 12.72 -7.32 6.17
C ALA A 19 14.14 -7.70 6.62
N PRO A 20 15.16 -6.82 6.48
CA PRO A 20 16.56 -7.19 6.70
C PRO A 20 16.85 -7.79 8.07
N GLU A 21 16.13 -7.35 9.09
CA GLU A 21 16.20 -7.86 10.46
C GLU A 21 15.66 -9.28 10.64
N LEU A 22 14.95 -9.83 9.65
CA LEU A 22 14.40 -11.18 9.62
C LEU A 22 15.12 -12.12 8.66
N GLY A 23 16.12 -11.64 7.90
CA GLY A 23 16.89 -12.44 6.95
C GLY A 23 16.50 -12.24 5.49
N GLN A 24 16.64 -13.28 4.68
CA GLN A 24 16.46 -13.28 3.23
C GLN A 24 15.53 -14.40 2.77
N TRP A 25 15.19 -14.41 1.47
CA TRP A 25 14.34 -15.44 0.89
C TRP A 25 14.91 -16.85 1.04
N SER A 26 16.23 -17.00 1.07
CA SER A 26 16.88 -18.29 1.34
C SER A 26 16.52 -18.86 2.72
N ASP A 27 16.39 -17.99 3.72
CA ASP A 27 16.07 -18.39 5.08
C ASP A 27 14.59 -18.83 5.18
N ILE A 28 13.71 -18.13 4.47
CA ILE A 28 12.30 -18.53 4.32
C ILE A 28 12.19 -19.89 3.60
N ALA A 29 12.99 -20.09 2.55
CA ALA A 29 13.00 -21.35 1.81
C ALA A 29 13.51 -22.51 2.66
N ALA A 30 14.50 -22.28 3.53
CA ALA A 30 14.96 -23.28 4.48
C ALA A 30 13.86 -23.66 5.48
N LEU A 31 13.14 -22.67 6.04
CA LEU A 31 12.02 -22.91 6.96
C LEU A 31 10.89 -23.71 6.31
N ALA A 32 10.65 -23.52 5.01
CA ALA A 32 9.63 -24.27 4.26
C ALA A 32 9.96 -25.77 4.12
N GLY A 33 11.21 -26.17 4.37
CA GLY A 33 11.60 -27.58 4.39
C GLY A 33 11.05 -28.36 5.58
N ASP A 34 10.83 -27.67 6.71
CA ASP A 34 10.40 -28.29 7.97
C ASP A 34 8.94 -27.97 8.32
N PHE A 35 8.37 -26.89 7.75
CA PHE A 35 7.05 -26.39 8.12
C PHE A 35 6.20 -25.99 6.91
N ASN A 36 4.89 -26.16 7.03
CA ASN A 36 3.93 -25.50 6.14
C ASN A 36 3.82 -24.03 6.52
N LEU A 37 4.22 -23.15 5.60
CA LEU A 37 4.25 -21.71 5.85
C LEU A 37 2.94 -21.05 5.39
N MET A 38 2.47 -20.08 6.18
CA MET A 38 1.35 -19.21 5.86
C MET A 38 1.79 -17.75 5.98
N PHE A 39 1.37 -16.90 5.05
CA PHE A 39 1.71 -15.48 5.03
C PHE A 39 0.50 -14.62 4.74
N ASP A 40 0.49 -13.42 5.32
CA ASP A 40 -0.44 -12.37 4.92
C ASP A 40 -0.13 -11.88 3.51
N PHE A 41 -1.17 -11.76 2.70
CA PHE A 41 -1.10 -11.10 1.40
C PHE A 41 -1.87 -9.79 1.43
N VAL A 42 -1.17 -8.73 1.83
CA VAL A 42 -1.74 -7.38 1.92
C VAL A 42 -1.87 -6.79 0.53
N ILE A 43 -2.94 -7.12 -0.20
CA ILE A 43 -3.13 -6.70 -1.60
C ILE A 43 -3.91 -5.38 -1.75
N ASN A 44 -4.78 -5.07 -0.80
CA ASN A 44 -5.70 -3.92 -0.91
C ASN A 44 -4.97 -2.56 -0.90
N HIS A 45 -3.83 -2.48 -0.22
CA HIS A 45 -3.08 -1.24 -0.06
C HIS A 45 -1.59 -1.49 0.12
N ILE A 46 -0.78 -0.45 -0.10
CA ILE A 46 0.68 -0.47 0.11
C ILE A 46 1.14 0.79 0.82
N SER A 47 2.28 0.75 1.50
CA SER A 47 2.88 1.92 2.14
C SER A 47 3.02 3.09 1.18
N GLN A 48 2.76 4.29 1.67
CA GLN A 48 3.04 5.53 0.95
C GLN A 48 4.54 5.73 0.68
N GLN A 49 5.41 5.03 1.41
CA GLN A 49 6.86 5.07 1.14
C GLN A 49 7.32 4.02 0.11
N SER A 50 6.39 3.23 -0.45
CA SER A 50 6.72 2.24 -1.47
C SER A 50 7.18 2.88 -2.77
N ARG A 51 8.02 2.16 -3.52
CA ARG A 51 8.48 2.61 -4.86
C ARG A 51 7.30 2.85 -5.81
N TRP A 52 6.24 2.05 -5.69
CA TRP A 52 5.06 2.13 -6.54
C TRP A 52 4.31 3.42 -6.30
N PHE A 53 4.03 3.74 -5.03
CA PHE A 53 3.31 4.97 -4.71
C PHE A 53 4.14 6.22 -5.02
N GLN A 54 5.43 6.21 -4.70
CA GLN A 54 6.32 7.32 -5.06
C GLN A 54 6.41 7.50 -6.59
N GLY A 55 6.46 6.41 -7.35
CA GLY A 55 6.44 6.49 -8.81
C GLY A 55 5.10 6.99 -9.38
N TYR A 56 3.99 6.62 -8.76
CA TYR A 56 2.67 7.18 -9.07
C TYR A 56 2.63 8.69 -8.81
N LEU A 57 3.11 9.16 -7.64
CA LEU A 57 3.19 10.60 -7.33
C LEU A 57 4.10 11.37 -8.30
N HIS A 58 5.12 10.71 -8.87
CA HIS A 58 5.99 11.27 -9.91
C HIS A 58 5.41 11.22 -11.33
N GLY A 59 4.23 10.62 -11.51
CA GLY A 59 3.58 10.46 -12.81
C GLY A 59 4.37 9.54 -13.74
N GLU A 60 5.01 8.50 -13.21
CA GLU A 60 5.65 7.49 -14.03
C GLU A 60 4.58 6.62 -14.72
N PRO A 61 4.61 6.45 -16.06
CA PRO A 61 3.57 5.75 -16.81
C PRO A 61 3.28 4.33 -16.30
N ARG A 62 4.31 3.65 -15.78
CA ARG A 62 4.20 2.31 -15.21
C ARG A 62 3.20 2.21 -14.05
N TYR A 63 3.09 3.26 -13.22
CA TYR A 63 2.31 3.22 -11.98
C TYR A 63 1.00 4.00 -12.06
N GLN A 64 0.70 4.62 -13.21
CA GLN A 64 -0.43 5.55 -13.36
C GLN A 64 -1.80 4.92 -13.05
N HIS A 65 -1.93 3.59 -13.21
CA HIS A 65 -3.17 2.85 -12.96
C HIS A 65 -3.12 1.97 -11.71
N TYR A 66 -2.05 2.07 -10.91
CA TYR A 66 -1.89 1.23 -9.72
C TYR A 66 -2.76 1.70 -8.55
N PHE A 67 -3.19 2.97 -8.54
CA PHE A 67 -3.88 3.57 -7.40
C PHE A 67 -5.20 4.21 -7.81
N ILE A 68 -6.15 4.20 -6.87
CA ILE A 68 -7.44 4.87 -7.01
C ILE A 68 -7.37 6.21 -6.28
N SER A 69 -7.75 7.28 -6.98
CA SER A 69 -7.96 8.62 -6.40
C SER A 69 -9.46 8.89 -6.26
N ALA A 70 -9.85 9.51 -5.17
CA ALA A 70 -11.22 9.96 -4.90
C ALA A 70 -11.41 11.44 -5.31
N ASP A 71 -12.58 11.81 -5.85
CA ASP A 71 -12.93 13.22 -6.05
C ASP A 71 -13.60 13.76 -4.76
N PRO A 72 -13.11 14.84 -4.13
CA PRO A 72 -13.68 15.36 -2.90
C PRO A 72 -15.11 15.89 -3.07
N ASP A 73 -15.54 16.17 -4.30
CA ASP A 73 -16.86 16.69 -4.63
C ASP A 73 -17.89 15.57 -4.94
N ASP A 74 -17.48 14.29 -4.95
CA ASP A 74 -18.38 13.14 -5.16
C ASP A 74 -19.31 12.90 -3.95
N ASP A 75 -20.45 12.24 -4.20
CA ASP A 75 -21.38 11.83 -3.14
C ASP A 75 -20.92 10.55 -2.42
N TYR A 76 -20.51 10.70 -1.16
CA TYR A 76 -20.10 9.61 -0.27
C TYR A 76 -21.12 9.31 0.83
N HIS A 77 -22.37 9.78 0.74
CA HIS A 77 -23.35 9.67 1.83
C HIS A 77 -23.69 8.22 2.23
N LEU A 78 -23.47 7.25 1.33
CA LEU A 78 -23.65 5.82 1.61
C LEU A 78 -22.42 5.14 2.24
N VAL A 79 -21.29 5.84 2.36
CA VAL A 79 -20.07 5.29 2.97
C VAL A 79 -20.22 5.23 4.48
N THR A 80 -20.51 4.04 5.00
CA THR A 80 -20.52 3.77 6.43
C THR A 80 -19.17 3.25 6.89
N ARG A 81 -18.60 3.84 7.95
CA ARG A 81 -17.33 3.40 8.54
C ARG A 81 -17.33 3.58 10.06
N PRO A 82 -16.66 2.70 10.82
CA PRO A 82 -16.65 2.76 12.28
C PRO A 82 -15.80 3.92 12.85
N ARG A 83 -15.00 4.61 12.03
CA ARG A 83 -14.04 5.64 12.49
C ARG A 83 -14.49 7.06 12.11
N ALA A 84 -14.52 7.96 13.10
CA ALA A 84 -15.00 9.34 12.97
C ALA A 84 -14.02 10.36 12.30
N LEU A 85 -12.80 9.95 11.94
CA LEU A 85 -11.85 10.83 11.25
C LEU A 85 -12.35 11.21 9.84
N PRO A 86 -11.79 12.25 9.19
CA PRO A 86 -12.05 12.53 7.77
C PRO A 86 -11.84 11.28 6.90
N CYS A 87 -12.71 11.11 5.89
CA CYS A 87 -12.66 9.96 4.99
C CYS A 87 -11.47 10.03 4.03
N LEU A 88 -11.15 11.24 3.58
CA LEU A 88 -10.17 11.52 2.54
C LEU A 88 -8.92 12.20 3.12
N ARG A 89 -7.77 11.93 2.51
CA ARG A 89 -6.48 12.58 2.77
C ARG A 89 -5.88 13.06 1.47
N HIS A 90 -5.41 14.30 1.47
CA HIS A 90 -4.74 14.92 0.33
C HIS A 90 -3.25 14.55 0.27
N SER A 91 -2.72 14.38 -0.94
CA SER A 91 -1.30 14.22 -1.23
C SER A 91 -0.96 14.87 -2.57
N SER A 92 0.17 15.58 -2.62
CA SER A 92 0.59 16.31 -3.82
C SER A 92 1.19 15.37 -4.86
N VAL A 93 0.74 15.46 -6.11
CA VAL A 93 1.27 14.72 -7.27
C VAL A 93 2.07 15.72 -8.12
N LYS A 94 3.24 15.34 -8.65
CA LYS A 94 4.08 16.22 -9.48
C LYS A 94 3.42 16.63 -10.80
N ARG A 95 2.50 15.81 -11.32
CA ARG A 95 1.74 16.05 -12.56
C ARG A 95 0.28 15.64 -12.37
N GLY A 96 -0.65 16.58 -12.54
CA GLY A 96 -2.09 16.32 -12.50
C GLY A 96 -2.78 16.80 -11.22
N LYS A 97 -4.04 16.38 -11.03
CA LYS A 97 -4.85 16.70 -9.85
C LYS A 97 -4.22 16.10 -8.57
N PRO A 98 -4.37 16.75 -7.40
CA PRO A 98 -3.90 16.20 -6.13
C PRO A 98 -4.50 14.81 -5.89
N TYR A 99 -3.69 13.89 -5.38
CA TYR A 99 -4.13 12.55 -5.04
C TYR A 99 -4.89 12.57 -3.73
N ILE A 100 -6.04 11.90 -3.69
CA ILE A 100 -6.92 11.90 -2.54
C ILE A 100 -7.33 10.44 -2.27
N SER A 101 -7.08 9.96 -1.05
CA SER A 101 -7.36 8.55 -0.68
C SER A 101 -7.60 8.36 0.82
N GLY A 102 -7.93 7.13 1.23
CA GLY A 102 -7.97 6.69 2.62
C GLY A 102 -6.61 6.73 3.33
N ARG A 103 -6.58 6.52 4.65
CA ARG A 103 -5.41 6.87 5.50
C ARG A 103 -4.38 5.73 5.66
N HIS A 104 -3.09 6.12 5.67
CA HIS A 104 -1.81 5.38 5.94
C HIS A 104 -1.19 4.56 4.81
N SER A 105 -2.00 4.03 3.92
CA SER A 105 -1.55 3.20 2.82
C SER A 105 -2.38 3.54 1.59
N ALA A 106 -1.72 3.51 0.42
CA ALA A 106 -2.35 3.91 -0.82
C ALA A 106 -3.15 2.72 -1.37
N PRO A 107 -4.49 2.85 -1.52
CA PRO A 107 -5.31 1.77 -2.04
C PRO A 107 -4.88 1.42 -3.46
N ILE A 108 -4.60 0.14 -3.67
CA ILE A 108 -4.25 -0.40 -4.97
C ILE A 108 -5.54 -0.63 -5.76
N ARG A 109 -5.52 -0.30 -7.05
CA ARG A 109 -6.62 -0.66 -7.95
C ARG A 109 -6.63 -2.18 -8.13
N SER A 110 -7.71 -2.84 -7.70
CA SER A 110 -7.91 -4.25 -8.01
C SER A 110 -8.04 -4.45 -9.53
N ILE A 111 -7.35 -5.48 -10.04
CA ILE A 111 -7.38 -5.89 -11.45
C ILE A 111 -8.74 -6.50 -11.78
#